data_AF-A0A2H1V2U0-F1
#
_entry.id   AF-A0A2H1V2U0-F1
#
_cell.length_a   1.000
_cell.length_b   1.000
_cell.length_c   1.000
_cell.angle_alpha   90.00
_cell.angle_beta   90.00
_cell.angle_gamma   90.00
#
_symmetry.space_group_name_H-M   'P 1'
#
loop_
_entity.id
_entity.type
_entity.pdbx_description
1 polymer ?
#
loop_
_entity_poly.entity_id
_entity_poly.type
_entity_poly.pdbx_seq_one_letter_code
_entity_poly.pdbx_strand_id
1 'polypeptide(L)'
;MYPVQSLFVGDVLEGKENQNVILVVGDGMSLTTATAARILRGQRRGQSGEDTDLAWDTFPAVALAKTYNIDAQTGESSACATALLCGVKARYETLGLDAGGRFNSCSSTINSKVTSLVDWAHEAGK
;
A
#
# COMPACT_ATOMS: atom_id res chain seq x y z
N MET A 1 -16.22 10.44 -5.29
CA MET A 1 -14.84 10.77 -5.66
C MET A 1 -14.04 10.95 -4.37
N TYR A 2 -13.50 9.86 -3.82
CA TYR A 2 -12.58 9.92 -2.68
C TYR A 2 -11.61 8.74 -2.78
N PRO A 3 -10.31 8.98 -2.91
CA PRO A 3 -9.30 8.02 -2.50
C PRO A 3 -8.47 8.62 -1.38
N VAL A 4 -8.66 8.08 -0.18
CA VAL A 4 -7.69 8.16 0.92
C VAL A 4 -7.30 6.72 1.20
N GLN A 5 -6.25 6.25 0.52
CA GLN A 5 -5.61 4.97 0.84
C GLN A 5 -4.82 5.15 2.14
N SER A 6 -5.13 4.38 3.19
CA SER A 6 -4.16 4.15 4.26
C SER A 6 -3.46 2.84 3.98
N LEU A 7 -2.16 2.98 3.76
CA LEU A 7 -1.20 1.93 3.92
C LEU A 7 -1.06 1.63 5.41
N PHE A 8 -1.22 0.37 5.82
CA PHE A 8 -0.76 -0.10 7.12
C PHE A 8 0.21 -1.26 6.95
N VAL A 9 1.24 -1.19 7.80
CA VAL A 9 2.56 -1.81 7.71
C VAL A 9 2.49 -3.31 8.03
N GLY A 10 3.26 -4.10 7.28
CA GLY A 10 3.55 -5.50 7.62
C GLY A 10 4.70 -5.61 8.62
N ASP A 11 4.70 -6.68 9.41
CA ASP A 11 5.80 -7.01 10.32
C ASP A 11 7.13 -7.11 9.55
N VAL A 12 8.09 -6.25 9.91
CA VAL A 12 9.51 -6.58 9.75
C VAL A 12 9.90 -7.28 11.04
N LEU A 13 9.95 -8.62 11.01
CA LEU A 13 10.46 -9.37 12.15
C LEU A 13 11.94 -8.96 12.33
N GLU A 14 12.27 -8.31 13.43
CA GLU A 14 13.67 -8.02 13.76
C GLU A 14 14.34 -9.29 14.30
N GLY A 15 15.50 -9.65 13.74
CA GLY A 15 16.47 -10.53 14.42
C GLY A 15 16.91 -11.83 13.72
N LYS A 16 16.47 -12.13 12.51
CA LYS A 16 17.02 -13.20 11.65
C LYS A 16 16.78 -12.77 10.20
N GLU A 17 17.59 -13.21 9.23
CA GLU A 17 17.27 -13.03 7.80
C GLU A 17 15.78 -13.31 7.59
N ASN A 18 15.01 -12.27 7.24
CA ASN A 18 13.57 -12.37 7.13
C ASN A 18 13.25 -13.30 5.97
N GLN A 19 12.93 -14.55 6.29
CA GLN A 19 12.77 -15.60 5.28
C GLN A 19 11.57 -15.33 4.37
N ASN A 20 10.57 -14.59 4.87
CA ASN A 20 9.30 -14.31 4.20
C ASN A 20 8.86 -12.86 4.48
N VAL A 21 8.26 -12.22 3.48
CA VAL A 21 7.63 -10.90 3.59
C VAL A 21 6.16 -11.03 3.21
N ILE A 22 5.25 -10.53 4.06
CA ILE A 22 3.81 -10.49 3.79
C ILE A 22 3.35 -9.03 3.80
N LEU A 23 2.85 -8.57 2.66
CA LEU A 23 2.27 -7.23 2.52
C LEU A 23 0.76 -7.33 2.35
N VAL A 24 0.01 -6.77 3.29
CA VAL A 24 -1.46 -6.70 3.23
C VAL A 24 -1.87 -5.30 2.80
N VAL A 25 -2.58 -5.19 1.67
CA VAL A 25 -2.99 -3.90 1.10
C VAL A 25 -4.51 -3.73 1.23
N GLY A 26 -4.93 -2.75 2.02
CA GLY A 26 -6.32 -2.30 2.09
C GLY A 26 -6.59 -1.18 1.09
N ASP A 27 -7.02 -1.52 -0.13
CA ASP A 27 -7.33 -0.51 -1.14
C ASP A 27 -8.50 0.40 -0.70
N GLY A 28 -8.29 1.72 -0.75
CA GLY A 28 -9.24 2.73 -0.27
C GLY A 28 -9.50 2.73 1.25
N MET A 29 -8.72 2.00 2.05
CA MET A 29 -8.93 1.90 3.50
C MET A 29 -8.34 3.11 4.21
N SER A 30 -9.09 4.19 4.35
CA SER A 30 -8.66 5.39 5.11
C SER A 30 -8.60 5.15 6.63
N LEU A 31 -8.00 6.08 7.39
CA LEU A 31 -8.01 6.02 8.87
C LEU A 31 -9.44 5.99 9.43
N THR A 32 -10.36 6.71 8.79
CA THR A 32 -11.78 6.70 9.18
C THR A 32 -12.44 5.37 8.83
N THR A 33 -12.07 4.76 7.70
CA THR A 33 -12.52 3.41 7.32
C THR A 33 -12.04 2.36 8.33
N ALA A 34 -10.79 2.44 8.79
CA ALA A 34 -10.25 1.53 9.81
C ALA A 34 -11.01 1.67 11.14
N THR A 35 -11.26 2.90 11.61
CA THR A 35 -12.05 3.15 12.82
C THR A 35 -13.49 2.68 12.69
N ALA A 36 -14.13 2.91 11.54
CA ALA A 36 -15.49 2.41 11.28
C ALA A 36 -15.53 0.87 11.31
N ALA A 37 -14.54 0.21 10.72
CA ALA A 37 -14.42 -1.25 10.75
C ALA A 37 -14.22 -1.79 12.18
N ARG A 38 -13.44 -1.07 13.00
CA ARG A 38 -13.23 -1.37 14.42
C ARG A 38 -14.55 -1.40 15.19
N ILE A 39 -15.32 -0.32 15.11
CA ILE A 39 -16.63 -0.18 15.76
C ILE A 39 -17.58 -1.28 15.28
N LEU A 40 -17.67 -1.47 13.96
CA LEU A 40 -18.55 -2.48 13.37
C LEU A 40 -18.19 -3.90 13.84
N ARG A 41 -16.90 -4.21 14.00
CA ARG A 41 -16.44 -5.51 14.49
C ARG A 41 -16.89 -5.76 15.92
N GLY A 42 -16.76 -4.76 16.81
CA GLY A 42 -17.21 -4.88 18.20
C GLY A 42 -18.72 -5.04 18.31
N GLN A 43 -19.48 -4.24 17.57
CA GLN A 43 -20.95 -4.32 17.53
C GLN A 43 -21.43 -5.69 17.03
N ARG A 44 -20.76 -6.27 16.01
CA ARG A 44 -21.05 -7.63 15.52
C ARG A 44 -20.76 -8.73 16.55
N ARG A 45 -19.99 -8.43 17.60
CA ARG A 45 -19.71 -9.32 18.73
C ARG A 45 -20.57 -9.02 19.96
N GLY A 46 -21.53 -8.10 19.85
CA GLY A 46 -22.37 -7.67 20.98
C GLY A 46 -21.66 -6.76 21.98
N GLN A 47 -20.54 -6.13 21.59
CA GLN A 47 -19.79 -5.17 22.39
C GLN A 47 -20.17 -3.72 22.01
N SER A 48 -19.68 -2.72 22.76
CA SER A 48 -19.88 -1.29 22.47
C SER A 48 -19.44 -0.91 21.05
N GLY A 49 -18.26 -1.38 20.65
CA GLY A 49 -17.66 -1.13 19.34
C GLY A 49 -16.26 -0.54 19.48
N GLU A 50 -16.17 0.62 20.12
CA GLU A 50 -14.98 1.47 20.18
C GLU A 50 -13.76 0.81 20.83
N ASP A 51 -13.99 -0.05 21.83
CA ASP A 51 -12.94 -0.73 22.60
C ASP A 51 -12.45 -2.04 21.96
N THR A 52 -12.89 -2.36 20.74
CA THR A 52 -12.51 -3.60 20.04
C THR A 52 -11.28 -3.36 19.19
N ASP A 53 -10.31 -4.28 19.14
CA ASP A 53 -9.16 -4.16 18.23
C ASP A 53 -9.36 -4.90 16.90
N LEU A 54 -8.82 -4.33 15.82
CA LEU A 54 -8.54 -5.03 14.56
C LEU A 54 -7.23 -5.83 14.66
N ALA A 55 -7.00 -6.79 13.76
CA ALA A 55 -5.82 -7.65 13.83
C ALA A 55 -4.50 -6.86 13.69
N TRP A 56 -4.50 -5.80 12.89
CA TRP A 56 -3.34 -4.92 12.71
C TRP A 56 -3.24 -3.80 13.77
N ASP A 57 -4.25 -3.61 14.63
CA ASP A 57 -4.14 -2.67 15.75
C ASP A 57 -3.15 -3.19 16.82
N THR A 58 -2.88 -4.50 16.83
CA THR A 58 -1.90 -5.14 17.73
C THR A 58 -0.48 -5.16 17.20
N PHE A 59 -0.22 -4.60 16.01
CA PHE A 59 1.12 -4.58 15.44
C PHE A 59 2.04 -3.62 16.22
N PRO A 60 3.33 -3.95 16.39
CA PRO A 60 4.22 -3.21 17.28
C PRO A 60 4.61 -1.82 16.75
N ALA A 61 4.42 -1.56 15.46
CA ALA A 61 4.83 -0.34 14.80
C ALA A 61 3.72 0.24 13.93
N VAL A 62 3.64 1.57 13.93
CA VAL A 62 2.71 2.35 13.09
C VAL A 62 3.46 3.48 12.39
N ALA A 63 3.10 3.72 11.13
CA ALA A 63 3.64 4.81 10.33
C ALA A 63 2.53 5.45 9.48
N LEU A 64 2.74 6.71 9.08
CA LEU A 64 1.87 7.41 8.13
C LEU A 64 2.60 7.54 6.78
N ALA A 65 1.87 7.30 5.69
CA ALA A 65 2.40 7.38 4.33
C ALA A 65 1.81 8.56 3.55
N LYS A 66 2.65 9.28 2.80
CA LYS A 66 2.22 10.35 1.88
C LYS A 66 1.90 9.76 0.49
N THR A 67 0.62 9.69 0.14
CA THR A 67 0.11 8.92 -1.02
C THR A 67 0.02 9.67 -2.34
N TYR A 68 0.41 10.95 -2.41
CA TYR A 68 0.39 11.71 -3.67
C TYR A 68 1.18 11.02 -4.79
N ASN A 69 0.70 11.10 -6.03
CA ASN A 69 1.44 10.69 -7.23
C ASN A 69 2.26 11.87 -7.76
N ILE A 70 3.16 11.63 -8.72
CA ILE A 70 4.07 12.68 -9.23
C ILE A 70 3.32 13.91 -9.75
N ASP A 71 2.16 13.70 -10.39
CA ASP A 71 1.35 14.74 -11.02
C ASP A 71 -0.10 14.82 -10.48
N ALA A 72 -0.40 14.14 -9.37
CA ALA A 72 -1.71 14.22 -8.71
C ALA A 72 -1.56 14.23 -7.18
N GLN A 73 -2.26 15.15 -6.52
CA GLN A 73 -2.25 15.23 -5.04
C GLN A 73 -3.01 14.06 -4.40
N THR A 74 -4.09 13.66 -5.06
CA THR A 74 -4.90 12.51 -4.68
C THR A 74 -4.29 11.25 -5.29
N GLY A 75 -3.88 10.32 -4.43
CA GLY A 75 -3.29 9.06 -4.86
C GLY A 75 -4.28 8.18 -5.64
N GLU A 76 -3.80 7.59 -6.72
CA GLU A 76 -4.49 6.58 -7.53
C GLU A 76 -3.87 5.19 -7.30
N SER A 77 -4.69 4.14 -7.36
CA SER A 77 -4.31 2.78 -6.96
C SER A 77 -3.11 2.22 -7.73
N SER A 78 -3.06 2.37 -9.06
CA SER A 78 -1.96 1.82 -9.88
C SER A 78 -0.62 2.52 -9.62
N ALA A 79 -0.65 3.83 -9.46
CA ALA A 79 0.54 4.62 -9.19
C ALA A 79 1.03 4.46 -7.74
N CYS A 80 0.11 4.28 -6.79
CA CYS A 80 0.44 3.91 -5.42
C CYS A 80 0.98 2.48 -5.32
N ALA A 81 0.46 1.52 -6.09
CA ALA A 81 1.01 0.17 -6.15
C ALA A 81 2.47 0.17 -6.63
N THR A 82 2.79 0.99 -7.63
CA THR A 82 4.18 1.19 -8.09
C THR A 82 5.07 1.75 -6.98
N ALA A 83 4.58 2.73 -6.21
CA ALA A 83 5.34 3.27 -5.08
C ALA A 83 5.57 2.24 -3.97
N LEU A 84 4.57 1.40 -3.67
CA LEU A 84 4.64 0.38 -2.63
C LEU A 84 5.53 -0.79 -3.00
N LEU A 85 5.43 -1.28 -4.24
CA LEU A 85 6.10 -2.50 -4.68
C LEU A 85 7.44 -2.23 -5.36
N CYS A 86 7.59 -1.10 -6.06
CA CYS A 86 8.82 -0.77 -6.80
C CYS A 86 9.67 0.31 -6.11
N GLY A 87 9.18 0.89 -5.00
CA GLY A 87 9.92 1.89 -4.22
C GLY A 87 10.05 3.27 -4.88
N VAL A 88 9.34 3.52 -5.98
CA VAL A 88 9.39 4.77 -6.75
C VAL A 88 8.00 5.32 -7.04
N LYS A 89 7.83 6.64 -6.91
CA LYS A 89 6.54 7.27 -7.23
C LYS A 89 6.33 7.35 -8.74
N ALA A 90 5.12 7.02 -9.16
CA ALA A 90 4.69 7.05 -10.55
C ALA A 90 3.72 8.21 -10.84
N ARG A 91 3.40 8.40 -12.12
CA ARG A 91 2.34 9.31 -12.57
C ARG A 91 0.97 8.69 -12.38
N TYR A 92 -0.06 9.53 -12.27
CA TYR A 92 -1.45 9.11 -12.18
C TYR A 92 -1.81 8.13 -13.32
N GLU A 93 -2.51 7.04 -12.98
CA GLU A 93 -2.93 5.98 -13.91
C GLU A 93 -1.77 5.25 -14.64
N THR A 94 -0.57 5.22 -14.07
CA THR A 94 0.53 4.36 -14.56
C THR A 94 0.93 3.29 -13.54
N LEU A 95 1.32 2.11 -14.05
CA LEU A 95 1.69 0.95 -13.25
C LEU A 95 3.06 0.40 -13.68
N GLY A 96 3.96 0.17 -12.71
CA GLY A 96 5.28 -0.42 -12.96
C GLY A 96 6.18 0.48 -13.80
N LEU A 97 5.89 1.78 -13.84
CA LEU A 97 6.68 2.80 -14.54
C LEU A 97 7.11 3.92 -13.58
N ASP A 98 8.28 4.49 -13.81
CA ASP A 98 8.73 5.71 -13.15
C ASP A 98 8.01 6.97 -13.69
N ALA A 99 8.50 8.15 -13.30
CA ALA A 99 7.94 9.44 -13.73
C ALA A 99 8.05 9.73 -15.25
N GLY A 100 8.82 8.93 -16.00
CA GLY A 100 8.94 8.99 -17.46
C GLY A 100 7.76 8.33 -18.19
N GLY A 101 7.13 7.33 -17.58
CA GLY A 101 5.93 6.68 -18.11
C GLY A 101 4.73 7.62 -18.07
N ARG A 102 3.97 7.70 -19.16
CA ARG A 102 2.80 8.58 -19.30
C ARG A 102 1.54 7.77 -19.56
N PHE A 103 0.46 8.18 -18.91
CA PHE A 103 -0.87 7.62 -19.14
C PHE A 103 -1.23 7.70 -20.63
N ASN A 104 -1.82 6.61 -21.14
CA ASN A 104 -2.27 6.48 -22.52
C ASN A 104 -1.16 6.72 -23.59
N SER A 105 0.10 6.47 -23.27
CA SER A 105 1.24 6.62 -24.19
C SER A 105 2.15 5.40 -24.14
N CYS A 106 1.87 4.41 -25.00
CA CYS A 106 2.64 3.16 -25.04
C CYS A 106 4.14 3.39 -25.31
N SER A 107 4.50 4.35 -26.16
CA SER A 107 5.90 4.68 -26.46
C SER A 107 6.69 5.17 -25.23
N SER A 108 6.01 5.74 -24.22
CA SER A 108 6.66 6.18 -22.98
C SER A 108 7.18 5.04 -22.11
N THR A 109 6.78 3.79 -22.37
CA THR A 109 7.15 2.61 -21.59
C THR A 109 8.58 2.12 -21.83
N ILE A 110 9.20 2.49 -22.96
CA ILE A 110 10.46 1.88 -23.44
C ILE A 110 11.60 2.01 -22.41
N ASN A 111 11.67 3.13 -21.69
CA ASN A 111 12.75 3.42 -20.74
C ASN A 111 12.26 3.74 -19.32
N SER A 112 10.99 3.50 -19.02
CA SER A 112 10.39 3.88 -17.72
C SER A 112 10.04 2.69 -16.83
N LYS A 113 10.22 1.46 -17.29
CA LYS A 113 9.91 0.26 -16.49
C LYS A 113 10.77 0.19 -15.24
N VAL A 114 10.14 -0.18 -14.14
CA VAL A 114 10.79 -0.36 -12.83
C VAL A 114 10.54 -1.76 -12.31
N THR A 115 11.55 -2.34 -11.67
CA THR A 115 11.43 -3.66 -11.04
C THR A 115 10.70 -3.56 -9.72
N SER A 116 9.94 -4.60 -9.40
CA SER A 116 9.17 -4.71 -8.17
C SER A 116 9.88 -5.59 -7.14
N LEU A 117 9.45 -5.48 -5.88
CA LEU A 117 9.86 -6.35 -4.79
C LEU A 117 9.63 -7.83 -5.10
N VAL A 118 8.58 -8.15 -5.88
CA VAL A 118 8.29 -9.52 -6.30
C VAL A 118 9.33 -10.01 -7.30
N ASP A 119 9.79 -9.16 -8.22
CA ASP A 119 10.86 -9.49 -9.15
C ASP A 119 12.16 -9.77 -8.38
N TRP A 120 12.50 -8.92 -7.40
CA TRP A 120 13.68 -9.13 -6.54
C TRP A 120 13.58 -10.41 -5.71
N ALA A 121 12.39 -10.73 -5.19
CA ALA A 121 12.16 -11.99 -4.47
C ALA A 121 12.36 -13.20 -5.39
N HIS A 122 11.80 -13.14 -6.61
CA HIS A 122 11.94 -14.21 -7.59
C HIS A 122 13.39 -14.41 -8.03
N GLU A 123 14.13 -13.33 -8.30
CA GLU A 123 15.56 -13.35 -8.62
C GLU A 123 16.41 -13.93 -7.49
N ALA A 124 15.99 -13.72 -6.23
CA ALA A 124 16.63 -14.30 -5.04
C ALA A 124 16.20 -15.76 -4.76
N GLY A 125 15.36 -16.36 -5.60
CA GLY A 125 14.88 -17.74 -5.44
C GLY A 125 13.85 -17.94 -4.33
N LYS A 126 13.08 -16.89 -4.02
CA LYS A 126 11.96 -16.92 -3.06
C LYS A 126 10.60 -17.10 -3.75
#